data_AF-A0A8J5XR68-F1
#
_entry.id   AF-A0A8J5XR68-F1
#
_cell.length_a   1.000
_cell.length_b   1.000
_cell.length_c   1.000
_cell.angle_alpha   90.00
_cell.angle_beta   90.00
_cell.angle_gamma   90.00
#
_symmetry.space_group_name_H-M   'P 1'
#
loop_
_entity.id
_entity.type
_entity.pdbx_description
1 polymer ?
#
loop_
_entity_poly.entity_id
_entity_poly.type
_entity_poly.pdbx_seq_one_letter_code
_entity_poly.pdbx_strand_id
1 'polypeptide(L)'
;MAQGERDDAAFPAADAHGGAAERGPSDLPAQSFRLRAARSTSFTVPNPQLGRQTGSQYLAILDFDQTLAASEVSFFDADTSDVVEEVFGGATRYERLSAFMIDTISRGVLLAIVSFNSAGVIKQVLHAAGWTEHFGDRVYGRDEVHRYNSSKAACISHELIKPLHLTAQDVIFVDDDAHNCRAVLQLGAKVVHVNHRGGMGEAEVAAVSVWLEQRSRSFGRSSFTNAICSLARQVNSRLKLNGGQDLPV
;
A
#
# COMPACT_ATOMS: atom_id res chain seq x y z
N MET A 1 -25.89 0.67 -51.93
CA MET A 1 -25.08 -0.56 -52.05
C MET A 1 -23.70 -0.16 -52.52
N ALA A 2 -22.72 -0.17 -51.62
CA ALA A 2 -21.30 -0.04 -51.95
C ALA A 2 -20.55 -0.81 -50.85
N GLN A 3 -20.08 -1.99 -51.20
CA GLN A 3 -19.30 -2.88 -50.34
C GLN A 3 -17.86 -2.38 -50.35
N GLY A 4 -17.34 -2.03 -49.18
CA GLY A 4 -15.92 -1.74 -48.96
C GLY A 4 -15.20 -3.01 -48.54
N GLU A 5 -14.30 -3.47 -49.40
CA GLU A 5 -13.34 -4.54 -49.16
C GLU A 5 -12.48 -4.24 -47.92
N ARG A 6 -12.31 -5.24 -47.05
CA ARG A 6 -11.33 -5.22 -45.96
C ARG A 6 -10.27 -6.24 -46.31
N ASP A 7 -9.04 -5.75 -46.46
CA ASP A 7 -7.85 -6.57 -46.62
C ASP A 7 -7.51 -7.29 -45.30
N ASP A 8 -7.61 -8.61 -45.33
CA ASP A 8 -7.15 -9.52 -44.29
C ASP A 8 -5.62 -9.65 -44.37
N ALA A 9 -4.91 -8.99 -43.46
CA ALA A 9 -3.48 -9.20 -43.27
C ALA A 9 -3.25 -10.49 -42.46
N ALA A 10 -2.81 -11.54 -43.16
CA ALA A 10 -2.40 -12.81 -42.61
C ALA A 10 -1.15 -12.67 -41.70
N PHE A 11 -1.24 -13.19 -40.48
CA PHE A 11 -0.10 -13.42 -39.59
C PHE A 11 0.60 -14.73 -39.96
N PRO A 12 1.95 -14.78 -40.02
CA PRO A 12 2.66 -16.01 -40.29
C PRO A 12 2.65 -16.95 -39.07
N ALA A 13 2.32 -18.21 -39.32
CA ALA A 13 2.47 -19.32 -38.40
C ALA A 13 3.95 -19.55 -38.09
N ALA A 14 4.28 -19.67 -36.80
CA ALA A 14 5.59 -20.11 -36.33
C ALA A 14 5.53 -21.60 -36.01
N ASP A 15 6.33 -22.37 -36.74
CA ASP A 15 6.51 -23.81 -36.58
C ASP A 15 7.18 -24.20 -35.26
N ALA A 16 6.79 -25.37 -34.79
CA ALA A 16 7.24 -26.03 -33.59
C ALA A 16 8.53 -26.85 -33.79
N HIS A 17 9.47 -26.74 -32.85
CA HIS A 17 10.44 -27.75 -32.42
C HIS A 17 10.83 -27.34 -30.99
N GLY A 18 10.80 -28.16 -29.93
CA GLY A 18 11.24 -29.54 -29.76
C GLY A 18 12.26 -29.53 -28.62
N GLY A 19 11.98 -30.20 -27.50
CA GLY A 19 12.93 -30.28 -26.38
C GLY A 19 12.31 -30.60 -25.02
N ALA A 20 11.86 -31.85 -24.84
CA ALA A 20 11.55 -32.39 -23.53
C ALA A 20 12.87 -32.64 -22.77
N ALA A 21 13.13 -31.87 -21.72
CA ALA A 21 14.17 -32.14 -20.74
C ALA A 21 13.51 -32.60 -19.44
N GLU A 22 13.66 -33.89 -19.14
CA GLU A 22 13.30 -34.50 -17.87
C GLU A 22 14.04 -33.79 -16.73
N ARG A 23 13.28 -33.20 -15.80
CA ARG A 23 13.81 -32.75 -14.51
C ARG A 23 13.46 -33.80 -13.47
N GLY A 24 14.49 -34.46 -12.95
CA GLY A 24 14.36 -35.37 -11.81
C GLY A 24 13.89 -34.64 -10.54
N PRO A 25 13.30 -35.37 -9.58
CA PRO A 25 12.84 -34.79 -8.32
C PRO A 25 14.05 -34.32 -7.50
N SER A 26 14.16 -33.01 -7.30
CA SER A 26 15.09 -32.42 -6.35
C SER A 26 14.49 -32.55 -4.94
N ASP A 27 14.91 -33.57 -4.21
CA ASP A 27 14.72 -33.70 -2.77
C ASP A 27 15.51 -32.57 -2.07
N LEU A 28 14.86 -31.44 -1.86
CA LEU A 28 15.29 -30.44 -0.89
C LEU A 28 14.32 -30.46 0.29
N PRO A 29 14.81 -30.60 1.53
CA PRO A 29 13.94 -30.58 2.69
C PRO A 29 13.30 -29.20 2.84
N ALA A 30 11.96 -29.18 2.83
CA ALA A 30 11.16 -28.01 3.20
C ALA A 30 11.47 -27.64 4.65
N GLN A 31 12.44 -26.74 4.85
CA GLN A 31 12.63 -26.07 6.13
C GLN A 31 11.46 -25.11 6.33
N SER A 32 10.46 -25.57 7.07
CA SER A 32 9.34 -24.77 7.52
C SER A 32 9.86 -23.68 8.46
N PHE A 33 10.04 -22.47 7.93
CA PHE A 33 10.21 -21.27 8.73
C PHE A 33 8.89 -20.99 9.46
N ARG A 34 8.70 -21.61 10.63
CA ARG A 34 7.65 -21.20 11.56
C ARG A 34 8.05 -19.85 12.13
N LEU A 35 7.61 -18.77 11.50
CA LEU A 35 7.50 -17.47 12.14
C LEU A 35 6.57 -17.64 13.35
N ARG A 36 7.17 -17.78 14.53
CA ARG A 36 6.41 -17.64 15.79
C ARG A 36 5.75 -16.27 15.73
N ALA A 37 4.42 -16.26 15.74
CA ALA A 37 3.64 -15.05 15.93
C ALA A 37 4.25 -14.26 17.09
N ALA A 38 4.96 -13.18 16.76
CA ALA A 38 5.56 -12.32 17.75
C ALA A 38 4.40 -11.82 18.61
N ARG A 39 4.50 -12.03 19.93
CA ARG A 39 3.51 -11.55 20.89
C ARG A 39 3.24 -10.09 20.59
N SER A 40 1.98 -9.79 20.25
CA SER A 40 1.48 -8.45 19.98
C SER A 40 1.79 -7.56 21.18
N THR A 41 2.93 -6.86 21.13
CA THR A 41 3.23 -5.79 22.07
C THR A 41 2.49 -4.57 21.55
N SER A 42 1.47 -4.13 22.28
CA SER A 42 0.70 -2.93 21.98
C SER A 42 1.65 -1.77 21.67
N PHE A 43 1.76 -1.44 20.38
CA PHE A 43 2.43 -0.26 19.92
C PHE A 43 1.45 0.89 20.08
N THR A 44 1.60 1.66 21.15
CA THR A 44 0.82 2.89 21.31
C THR A 44 1.42 3.92 20.36
N VAL A 45 0.90 3.98 19.13
CA VAL A 45 1.04 5.20 18.33
C VAL A 45 0.47 6.32 19.20
N PRO A 46 1.15 7.46 19.38
CA PRO A 46 0.54 8.61 20.03
C PRO A 46 -0.77 8.87 19.29
N ASN A 47 -1.90 8.58 19.94
CA ASN A 47 -3.21 8.86 19.38
C ASN A 47 -3.16 10.36 19.03
N PRO A 48 -3.20 10.74 17.74
CA PRO A 48 -3.29 12.13 17.36
C PRO A 48 -4.74 12.54 17.69
N GLN A 49 -5.05 12.58 18.98
CA GLN A 49 -6.26 13.22 19.45
C GLN A 49 -6.23 14.60 18.85
N LEU A 50 -7.32 14.90 18.14
CA LEU A 50 -7.69 16.08 17.37
C LEU A 50 -7.58 17.40 18.18
N GLY A 51 -6.49 17.64 18.89
CA GLY A 51 -6.07 19.00 19.19
C GLY A 51 -5.87 19.67 17.84
N ARG A 52 -6.70 20.66 17.53
CA ARG A 52 -6.61 21.52 16.34
C ARG A 52 -5.19 22.07 16.23
N GLN A 53 -4.28 21.29 15.67
CA GLN A 53 -3.06 21.81 15.12
C GLN A 53 -3.47 22.39 13.78
N THR A 54 -3.52 23.71 13.72
CA THR A 54 -3.80 24.51 12.52
C THR A 54 -2.70 24.40 11.47
N GLY A 55 -1.96 23.29 11.46
CA GLY A 55 -1.00 23.00 10.42
C GLY A 55 -1.70 22.43 9.19
N SER A 56 -1.22 22.79 8.00
CA SER A 56 -1.68 22.16 6.77
C SER A 56 -1.48 20.65 6.86
N GLN A 57 -2.58 19.91 6.86
CA GLN A 57 -2.55 18.45 6.82
C GLN A 57 -2.44 18.01 5.37
N TYR A 58 -1.67 16.97 5.12
CA TYR A 58 -1.57 16.32 3.82
C TYR A 58 -2.13 14.90 3.92
N LEU A 59 -2.61 14.36 2.80
CA LEU A 59 -3.24 13.05 2.77
C LEU A 59 -2.66 12.21 1.62
N ALA A 60 -2.17 11.03 1.95
CA ALA A 60 -1.84 9.99 0.98
C ALA A 60 -2.94 8.92 0.99
N ILE A 61 -3.57 8.74 -0.17
CA ILE A 61 -4.65 7.79 -0.39
C ILE A 61 -4.11 6.66 -1.26
N LEU A 62 -4.24 5.44 -0.78
CA LEU A 62 -3.70 4.25 -1.42
C LEU A 62 -4.86 3.33 -1.83
N ASP A 63 -4.83 2.78 -3.03
CA ASP A 63 -5.58 1.57 -3.30
C ASP A 63 -4.95 0.37 -2.57
N PHE A 64 -5.70 -0.71 -2.47
CA PHE A 64 -5.28 -1.92 -1.78
C PHE A 64 -4.79 -3.00 -2.75
N ASP A 65 -5.71 -3.67 -3.44
CA ASP A 65 -5.37 -4.76 -4.37
C ASP A 65 -4.47 -4.25 -5.49
N GLN A 66 -3.46 -5.04 -5.87
CA GLN A 66 -2.50 -4.69 -6.92
C GLN A 66 -1.76 -3.35 -6.72
N THR A 67 -1.85 -2.73 -5.54
CA THR A 67 -1.21 -1.47 -5.16
C THR A 67 -0.43 -1.63 -3.85
N LEU A 68 -1.11 -1.78 -2.72
CA LEU A 68 -0.46 -2.16 -1.46
C LEU A 68 -0.22 -3.67 -1.42
N ALA A 69 -1.25 -4.46 -1.69
CA ALA A 69 -1.11 -5.88 -1.93
C ALA A 69 -0.46 -6.13 -3.30
N ALA A 70 0.31 -7.21 -3.41
CA ALA A 70 0.90 -7.65 -4.67
C ALA A 70 -0.12 -8.40 -5.55
N SER A 71 -1.23 -8.83 -4.96
CA SER A 71 -2.29 -9.61 -5.58
C SER A 71 -3.67 -9.05 -5.22
N GLU A 72 -4.73 -9.62 -5.78
CA GLU A 72 -6.10 -9.37 -5.34
C GLU A 72 -6.39 -10.18 -4.08
N VAL A 73 -6.82 -9.53 -3.02
CA VAL A 73 -7.04 -10.16 -1.72
C VAL A 73 -8.48 -10.64 -1.59
N SER A 74 -8.65 -11.89 -1.21
CA SER A 74 -9.93 -12.48 -0.86
C SER A 74 -10.06 -12.69 0.66
N PHE A 75 -11.25 -13.08 1.11
CA PHE A 75 -11.51 -13.41 2.52
C PHE A 75 -10.60 -14.54 3.04
N PHE A 76 -10.19 -15.47 2.18
CA PHE A 76 -9.36 -16.61 2.59
C PHE A 76 -7.90 -16.21 2.84
N ASP A 77 -7.42 -15.18 2.17
CA ASP A 77 -6.02 -14.74 2.26
C ASP A 77 -5.74 -14.05 3.61
N ALA A 78 -6.77 -13.46 4.22
CA ALA A 78 -6.67 -12.79 5.51
C ALA A 78 -6.43 -13.73 6.70
N ASP A 79 -6.70 -15.03 6.55
CA ASP A 79 -6.49 -16.06 7.58
C ASP A 79 -5.24 -16.91 7.32
N THR A 80 -4.44 -16.55 6.31
CA THR A 80 -3.19 -17.25 6.03
C THR A 80 -2.13 -16.91 7.08
N SER A 81 -1.34 -17.90 7.48
CA SER A 81 -0.23 -17.68 8.41
C SER A 81 0.92 -16.88 7.79
N ASP A 82 0.87 -16.60 6.49
CA ASP A 82 1.95 -15.95 5.73
C ASP A 82 1.43 -14.82 4.81
N VAL A 83 0.71 -13.88 5.42
CA VAL A 83 0.25 -12.66 4.75
C VAL A 83 1.42 -11.87 4.12
N VAL A 84 2.62 -11.94 4.70
CA VAL A 84 3.79 -11.22 4.18
C VAL A 84 4.22 -11.76 2.81
N GLU A 85 4.37 -13.08 2.68
CA GLU A 85 4.74 -13.68 1.41
C GLU A 85 3.59 -13.62 0.39
N GLU A 86 2.40 -14.08 0.76
CA GLU A 86 1.31 -14.30 -0.20
C GLU A 86 0.60 -13.00 -0.63
N VAL A 87 0.39 -12.07 0.31
CA VAL A 87 -0.38 -10.85 0.04
C VAL A 87 0.53 -9.68 -0.30
N PHE A 88 1.65 -9.52 0.41
CA PHE A 88 2.56 -8.38 0.19
C PHE A 88 3.72 -8.70 -0.77
N GLY A 89 3.82 -9.92 -1.28
CA GLY A 89 4.84 -10.29 -2.27
C GLY A 89 6.23 -10.40 -1.65
N GLY A 90 6.31 -10.82 -0.39
CA GLY A 90 7.54 -11.18 0.30
C GLY A 90 8.11 -10.12 1.23
N ALA A 91 8.98 -10.59 2.13
CA ALA A 91 9.54 -9.79 3.22
C ALA A 91 10.20 -8.47 2.75
N THR A 92 10.95 -8.50 1.64
CA THR A 92 11.65 -7.31 1.12
C THR A 92 10.67 -6.20 0.74
N ARG A 93 9.57 -6.55 0.08
CA ARG A 93 8.55 -5.58 -0.33
C ARG A 93 7.77 -5.07 0.88
N TYR A 94 7.41 -5.97 1.79
CA TYR A 94 6.75 -5.62 3.05
C TYR A 94 7.56 -4.62 3.90
N GLU A 95 8.87 -4.83 4.05
CA GLU A 95 9.74 -3.91 4.79
C GLU A 95 9.82 -2.53 4.13
N ARG A 96 9.92 -2.48 2.80
CA ARG A 96 9.91 -1.22 2.04
C ARG A 96 8.61 -0.45 2.24
N LEU A 97 7.46 -1.12 2.13
CA LEU A 97 6.16 -0.50 2.36
C LEU A 97 5.99 -0.03 3.80
N SER A 98 6.45 -0.83 4.78
CA SER A 98 6.47 -0.45 6.19
C SER A 98 7.29 0.81 6.42
N ALA A 99 8.51 0.87 5.87
CA ALA A 99 9.36 2.04 5.96
C ALA A 99 8.71 3.28 5.30
N PHE A 100 8.07 3.09 4.14
CA PHE A 100 7.31 4.13 3.44
C PHE A 100 6.17 4.70 4.29
N MET A 101 5.33 3.85 4.90
CA MET A 101 4.22 4.32 5.74
C MET A 101 4.71 5.05 6.98
N ILE A 102 5.75 4.51 7.64
CA ILE A 102 6.37 5.15 8.80
C ILE A 102 6.93 6.52 8.41
N ASP A 103 7.70 6.62 7.32
CA ASP A 103 8.25 7.90 6.84
C ASP A 103 7.12 8.90 6.53
N THR A 104 6.06 8.46 5.84
CA THR A 104 4.91 9.30 5.48
C THR A 104 4.19 9.86 6.72
N ILE A 105 3.85 9.00 7.68
CA ILE A 105 3.21 9.42 8.95
C ILE A 105 4.15 10.34 9.73
N SER A 106 5.44 10.02 9.74
CA SER A 106 6.48 10.83 10.38
C SER A 106 6.76 12.16 9.66
N ARG A 107 6.00 12.51 8.62
CA ARG A 107 6.01 13.85 8.02
C ARG A 107 4.70 14.59 8.27
N GLY A 108 3.85 14.05 9.15
CA GLY A 108 2.53 14.61 9.44
C GLY A 108 1.51 14.37 8.33
N VAL A 109 1.75 13.38 7.46
CA VAL A 109 0.82 13.02 6.37
C VAL A 109 -0.09 11.90 6.85
N LEU A 110 -1.39 12.10 6.69
CA LEU A 110 -2.40 11.08 6.99
C LEU A 110 -2.38 10.01 5.90
N LEU A 111 -2.61 8.75 6.31
CA LEU A 111 -2.84 7.64 5.39
C LEU A 111 -4.32 7.27 5.35
N ALA A 112 -4.81 6.97 4.16
CA ALA A 112 -6.14 6.40 3.93
C ALA A 112 -6.09 5.34 2.83
N ILE A 113 -7.04 4.40 2.87
CA ILE A 113 -7.27 3.42 1.80
C ILE A 113 -8.63 3.67 1.17
N VAL A 114 -8.68 3.66 -0.16
CA VAL A 114 -9.93 3.68 -0.94
C VAL A 114 -9.87 2.59 -2.01
N SER A 115 -10.66 1.54 -1.83
CA SER A 115 -10.60 0.34 -2.67
C SER A 115 -11.98 -0.20 -3.03
N PHE A 116 -12.05 -0.97 -4.13
CA PHE A 116 -13.25 -1.72 -4.52
C PHE A 116 -13.38 -3.07 -3.81
N ASN A 117 -12.42 -3.41 -2.95
CA ASN A 117 -12.50 -4.56 -2.06
C ASN A 117 -13.28 -4.23 -0.78
N SER A 118 -13.70 -5.25 -0.03
CA SER A 118 -14.39 -5.07 1.25
C SER A 118 -13.46 -4.41 2.28
N ALA A 119 -13.92 -3.34 2.92
CA ALA A 119 -13.18 -2.71 4.01
C ALA A 119 -12.90 -3.69 5.16
N GLY A 120 -13.79 -4.66 5.40
CA GLY A 120 -13.61 -5.70 6.40
C GLY A 120 -12.42 -6.62 6.08
N VAL A 121 -12.32 -7.08 4.82
CA VAL A 121 -11.21 -7.93 4.35
C VAL A 121 -9.89 -7.16 4.43
N ILE A 122 -9.87 -5.92 3.95
CA ILE A 122 -8.68 -5.06 4.01
C ILE A 122 -8.23 -4.87 5.47
N LYS A 123 -9.15 -4.54 6.38
CA LYS A 123 -8.84 -4.33 7.80
C LYS A 123 -8.27 -5.59 8.47
N GLN A 124 -8.76 -6.78 8.10
CA GLN A 124 -8.22 -8.05 8.60
C GLN A 124 -6.77 -8.27 8.13
N VAL A 125 -6.49 -8.04 6.85
CA VAL A 125 -5.12 -8.14 6.33
C VAL A 125 -4.20 -7.11 6.97
N LEU A 126 -4.64 -5.85 7.10
CA LEU A 126 -3.86 -4.82 7.79
C LEU A 126 -3.58 -5.19 9.25
N HIS A 127 -4.53 -5.84 9.92
CA HIS A 127 -4.33 -6.33 11.29
C HIS A 127 -3.29 -7.45 11.35
N ALA A 128 -3.39 -8.44 10.47
CA ALA A 128 -2.37 -9.50 10.36
C ALA A 128 -0.98 -8.93 10.03
N ALA A 129 -0.93 -7.87 9.21
CA ALA A 129 0.29 -7.15 8.85
C ALA A 129 0.84 -6.21 9.94
N GLY A 130 0.09 -5.96 11.02
CA GLY A 130 0.46 -4.99 12.05
C GLY A 130 0.36 -3.52 11.61
N TRP A 131 -0.44 -3.22 10.58
CA TRP A 131 -0.59 -1.89 9.98
C TRP A 131 -1.91 -1.19 10.31
N THR A 132 -2.81 -1.80 11.09
CA THR A 132 -4.13 -1.22 11.44
C THR A 132 -4.02 0.22 11.97
N GLU A 133 -3.09 0.47 12.88
CA GLU A 133 -2.92 1.78 13.53
C GLU A 133 -2.44 2.88 12.57
N HIS A 134 -1.84 2.52 11.43
CA HIS A 134 -1.40 3.50 10.42
C HIS A 134 -2.59 4.17 9.72
N PHE A 135 -3.69 3.43 9.52
CA PHE A 135 -4.87 3.90 8.80
C PHE A 135 -6.01 4.31 9.75
N GLY A 136 -6.12 3.68 10.92
CA GLY A 136 -7.24 3.88 11.84
C GLY A 136 -8.57 3.63 11.12
N ASP A 137 -9.52 4.57 11.25
CA ASP A 137 -10.83 4.46 10.62
C ASP A 137 -10.85 4.82 9.12
N ARG A 138 -9.72 5.24 8.54
CA ARG A 138 -9.63 5.72 7.15
C ARG A 138 -9.44 4.59 6.14
N VAL A 139 -10.25 3.55 6.24
CA VAL A 139 -10.29 2.44 5.28
C VAL A 139 -11.68 2.38 4.67
N TYR A 140 -11.78 2.78 3.41
CA TYR A 140 -13.02 2.87 2.65
C TYR A 140 -13.02 1.79 1.59
N GLY A 141 -13.96 0.86 1.68
CA GLY A 141 -14.07 -0.27 0.78
C GLY A 141 -15.19 -0.11 -0.23
N ARG A 142 -15.58 -1.24 -0.82
CA ARG A 142 -16.62 -1.34 -1.84
C ARG A 142 -17.91 -0.61 -1.48
N ASP A 143 -18.39 -0.80 -0.25
CA ASP A 143 -19.68 -0.24 0.18
C ASP A 143 -19.62 1.29 0.25
N GLU A 144 -18.52 1.85 0.76
CA GLU A 144 -18.25 3.29 0.75
C GLU A 144 -18.19 3.83 -0.68
N VAL A 145 -17.48 3.15 -1.57
CA VAL A 145 -17.29 3.62 -2.96
C VAL A 145 -18.58 3.48 -3.77
N HIS A 146 -19.37 2.43 -3.55
CA HIS A 146 -20.66 2.19 -4.21
C HIS A 146 -21.71 3.26 -3.86
N ARG A 147 -21.65 3.85 -2.64
CA ARG A 147 -22.50 5.01 -2.28
C ARG A 147 -22.30 6.21 -3.22
N TYR A 148 -21.21 6.24 -3.97
CA TYR A 148 -20.86 7.30 -4.92
C TYR A 148 -20.79 6.80 -6.37
N ASN A 149 -21.74 5.95 -6.77
CA ASN A 149 -21.83 5.40 -8.14
C ASN A 149 -20.54 4.70 -8.59
N SER A 150 -19.92 3.97 -7.66
CA SER A 150 -18.67 3.24 -7.91
C SER A 150 -17.51 4.12 -8.39
N SER A 151 -17.45 5.37 -7.92
CA SER A 151 -16.37 6.31 -8.25
C SER A 151 -15.48 6.58 -7.04
N LYS A 152 -14.22 6.11 -7.09
CA LYS A 152 -13.23 6.41 -6.06
C LYS A 152 -13.01 7.91 -5.92
N ALA A 153 -12.96 8.65 -7.04
CA ALA A 153 -12.81 10.10 -7.02
C ALA A 153 -13.94 10.80 -6.25
N ALA A 154 -15.19 10.40 -6.48
CA ALA A 154 -16.33 10.94 -5.75
C ALA A 154 -16.28 10.57 -4.26
N CYS A 155 -15.96 9.30 -3.93
CA CYS A 155 -15.75 8.85 -2.56
C CYS A 155 -14.66 9.67 -1.85
N ILE A 156 -13.47 9.82 -2.45
CA ILE A 156 -12.35 10.62 -1.94
C ILE A 156 -12.79 12.07 -1.66
N SER A 157 -13.50 12.70 -2.60
CA SER A 157 -13.96 14.08 -2.42
C SER A 157 -14.90 14.22 -1.22
N HIS A 158 -15.85 13.30 -1.06
CA HIS A 158 -16.92 13.40 -0.07
C HIS A 158 -16.55 12.87 1.32
N GLU A 159 -15.79 11.78 1.39
CA GLU A 159 -15.47 11.09 2.65
C GLU A 159 -14.13 11.55 3.26
N LEU A 160 -13.22 12.09 2.44
CA LEU A 160 -11.87 12.44 2.90
C LEU A 160 -11.59 13.93 2.74
N ILE A 161 -11.64 14.48 1.53
CA ILE A 161 -11.21 15.87 1.27
C ILE A 161 -12.10 16.87 2.01
N LYS A 162 -13.43 16.79 1.83
CA LYS A 162 -14.36 17.74 2.47
C LYS A 162 -14.36 17.64 4.00
N PRO A 163 -14.46 16.45 4.63
CA PRO A 163 -14.49 16.37 6.10
C PRO A 163 -13.17 16.80 6.75
N LEU A 164 -12.04 16.56 6.09
CA LEU A 164 -10.72 16.98 6.56
C LEU A 164 -10.38 18.44 6.21
N HIS A 165 -11.28 19.16 5.53
CA HIS A 165 -11.07 20.55 5.08
C HIS A 165 -9.79 20.70 4.23
N LEU A 166 -9.48 19.69 3.42
CA LEU A 166 -8.35 19.69 2.51
C LEU A 166 -8.73 20.23 1.14
N THR A 167 -7.72 20.58 0.34
CA THR A 167 -7.88 20.78 -1.10
C THR A 167 -7.33 19.58 -1.85
N ALA A 168 -7.72 19.40 -3.11
CA ALA A 168 -7.17 18.32 -3.94
C ALA A 168 -5.63 18.41 -4.06
N GLN A 169 -5.06 19.62 -4.01
CA GLN A 169 -3.61 19.81 -4.07
C GLN A 169 -2.91 19.26 -2.82
N ASP A 170 -3.61 19.05 -1.71
CA ASP A 170 -3.06 18.49 -0.47
C ASP A 170 -3.09 16.96 -0.45
N VAL A 171 -3.56 16.36 -1.54
CA VAL A 171 -3.77 14.92 -1.69
C VAL A 171 -2.83 14.33 -2.74
N ILE A 172 -2.25 13.18 -2.41
CA ILE A 172 -1.65 12.25 -3.36
C ILE A 172 -2.44 10.94 -3.37
N PHE A 173 -2.71 10.42 -4.56
CA PHE A 173 -3.42 9.17 -4.78
C PHE A 173 -2.54 8.16 -5.52
N VAL A 174 -2.55 6.91 -5.06
CA VAL A 174 -1.79 5.81 -5.64
C VAL A 174 -2.72 4.64 -5.93
N ASP A 175 -2.76 4.17 -7.17
CA ASP A 175 -3.69 3.13 -7.65
C ASP A 175 -3.08 2.44 -8.89
N ASP A 176 -3.43 1.19 -9.16
CA ASP A 176 -2.97 0.43 -10.35
C ASP A 176 -3.89 0.61 -11.57
N ASP A 177 -5.11 1.10 -11.36
CA ASP A 177 -6.09 1.33 -12.41
C ASP A 177 -5.97 2.75 -12.98
N ALA A 178 -5.63 2.83 -14.26
CA ALA A 178 -5.46 4.08 -14.98
C ALA A 178 -6.76 4.92 -15.08
N HIS A 179 -7.94 4.30 -15.07
CA HIS A 179 -9.22 5.01 -15.04
C HIS A 179 -9.44 5.70 -13.69
N ASN A 180 -9.18 5.00 -12.58
CA ASN A 180 -9.24 5.61 -11.23
C ASN A 180 -8.26 6.78 -11.14
N CYS A 181 -7.01 6.57 -11.59
CA CYS A 181 -5.98 7.59 -11.65
C CYS A 181 -6.43 8.84 -12.43
N ARG A 182 -6.98 8.66 -13.63
CA ARG A 182 -7.49 9.78 -14.45
C ARG A 182 -8.62 10.54 -13.76
N ALA A 183 -9.57 9.82 -13.16
CA ALA A 183 -10.70 10.44 -12.47
C ALA A 183 -10.24 11.28 -11.26
N VAL A 184 -9.28 10.78 -10.47
CA VAL A 184 -8.73 11.52 -9.33
C VAL A 184 -7.85 12.69 -9.78
N LEU A 185 -7.10 12.54 -10.87
CA LEU A 185 -6.34 13.65 -11.47
C LEU A 185 -7.26 14.81 -11.89
N GLN A 186 -8.46 14.53 -12.40
CA GLN A 186 -9.46 15.54 -12.76
C GLN A 186 -9.98 16.34 -11.55
N LEU A 187 -9.85 15.81 -10.32
CA LEU A 187 -10.12 16.58 -9.09
C LEU A 187 -9.02 17.62 -8.79
N GLY A 188 -7.85 17.52 -9.44
CA GLY A 188 -6.68 18.36 -9.19
C GLY A 188 -5.70 17.76 -8.18
N ALA A 189 -5.85 16.49 -7.83
CA ALA A 189 -4.93 15.79 -6.92
C ALA A 189 -3.67 15.29 -7.65
N LYS A 190 -2.59 15.08 -6.89
CA LYS A 190 -1.41 14.38 -7.42
C LYS A 190 -1.73 12.88 -7.52
N VAL A 191 -1.28 12.25 -8.60
CA VAL A 191 -1.50 10.82 -8.83
C VAL A 191 -0.16 10.13 -9.14
N VAL A 192 0.00 8.93 -8.61
CA VAL A 192 1.05 7.97 -8.97
C VAL A 192 0.35 6.70 -9.43
N HIS A 193 0.56 6.32 -10.69
CA HIS A 193 -0.05 5.12 -11.26
C HIS A 193 0.93 3.95 -11.13
N VAL A 194 0.48 2.86 -10.50
CA VAL A 194 1.24 1.60 -10.40
C VAL A 194 1.07 0.85 -11.72
N ASN A 195 2.04 1.01 -12.62
CA ASN A 195 1.94 0.47 -13.99
C ASN A 195 2.02 -1.08 -14.07
N HIS A 196 2.50 -1.73 -13.01
CA HIS A 196 2.65 -3.18 -12.94
C HIS A 196 1.72 -3.77 -11.89
N ARG A 197 0.80 -4.62 -12.33
CA ARG A 197 0.05 -5.51 -11.43
C ARG A 197 1.06 -6.40 -10.69
N GLY A 198 1.10 -6.29 -9.38
CA GLY A 198 2.22 -6.69 -8.51
C GLY A 198 2.46 -5.71 -7.36
N GLY A 199 1.76 -4.57 -7.37
CA GLY A 199 1.81 -3.57 -6.31
C GLY A 199 2.99 -2.61 -6.42
N MET A 200 2.97 -1.57 -5.57
CA MET A 200 3.97 -0.50 -5.54
C MET A 200 5.39 -1.05 -5.38
N GLY A 201 6.28 -0.60 -6.26
CA GLY A 201 7.71 -0.85 -6.24
C GLY A 201 8.52 0.37 -5.78
N GLU A 202 9.81 0.36 -6.09
CA GLU A 202 10.72 1.44 -5.69
C GLU A 202 10.39 2.77 -6.39
N ALA A 203 9.99 2.72 -7.66
CA ALA A 203 9.70 3.90 -8.45
C ALA A 203 8.48 4.66 -7.91
N GLU A 204 7.41 3.94 -7.54
CA GLU A 204 6.19 4.54 -7.01
C GLU A 204 6.41 5.10 -5.61
N VAL A 205 7.13 4.37 -4.74
CA VAL A 205 7.51 4.87 -3.42
C VAL A 205 8.36 6.14 -3.54
N ALA A 206 9.36 6.15 -4.42
CA ALA A 206 10.20 7.32 -4.67
C ALA A 206 9.38 8.52 -5.19
N ALA A 207 8.41 8.29 -6.09
CA ALA A 207 7.54 9.35 -6.59
C ALA A 207 6.71 9.99 -5.48
N VAL A 208 6.19 9.21 -4.52
CA VAL A 208 5.49 9.73 -3.35
C VAL A 208 6.46 10.48 -2.43
N SER A 209 7.66 9.95 -2.17
CA SER A 209 8.68 10.62 -1.36
C SER A 209 9.06 12.00 -1.92
N VAL A 210 9.22 12.14 -3.23
CA VAL A 210 9.49 13.43 -3.88
C VAL A 210 8.36 14.43 -3.60
N TRP A 211 7.11 13.99 -3.67
CA TRP A 211 5.96 14.84 -3.33
C TRP A 211 5.96 15.25 -1.84
N LEU A 212 6.26 14.31 -0.94
CA LEU A 212 6.38 14.57 0.50
C LEU A 212 7.49 15.61 0.81
N GLU A 213 8.63 15.53 0.14
CA GLU A 213 9.74 16.47 0.31
C GLU A 213 9.38 17.89 -0.12
N GLN A 214 8.66 18.04 -1.23
CA GLN A 214 8.21 19.35 -1.72
C GLN A 214 7.32 20.04 -0.69
N ARG A 215 6.49 19.27 0.02
CA ARG A 215 5.59 19.78 1.07
C ARG A 215 6.28 20.01 2.41
N SER A 216 7.26 19.18 2.75
CA SER A 216 8.09 19.35 3.95
C SER A 216 8.91 20.66 3.92
N ARG A 217 9.21 21.22 2.75
CA ARG A 217 9.92 22.51 2.62
C ARG A 217 9.02 23.72 2.89
N SER A 218 7.73 23.59 2.63
CA SER A 218 6.73 24.63 2.90
C SER A 218 6.42 24.75 4.39
N PHE A 219 6.65 23.67 5.15
CA PHE A 219 6.58 23.65 6.60
C PHE A 219 7.96 23.93 7.19
N GLY A 220 8.15 25.09 7.81
CA GLY A 220 9.41 25.46 8.46
C GLY A 220 9.98 24.31 9.31
N ARG A 221 11.22 23.89 9.00
CA ARG A 221 11.91 22.66 9.44
C ARG A 221 12.04 22.40 10.96
N SER A 222 11.56 23.28 11.84
CA SER A 222 12.16 23.38 13.18
C SER A 222 11.68 22.37 14.23
N SER A 223 10.54 21.68 14.07
CA SER A 223 9.99 20.86 15.19
C SER A 223 9.88 19.35 14.97
N PHE A 224 9.99 18.84 13.73
CA PHE A 224 9.54 17.47 13.44
C PHE A 224 10.65 16.39 13.51
N THR A 225 11.89 16.73 13.15
CA THR A 225 13.01 15.78 13.04
C THR A 225 13.38 15.08 14.35
N ASN A 226 13.16 15.73 15.50
CA ASN A 226 13.49 15.15 16.81
C ASN A 226 12.58 13.98 17.21
N ALA A 227 11.32 13.96 16.77
CA ALA A 227 10.37 12.90 17.11
C ALA A 227 10.64 11.59 16.35
N ILE A 228 10.98 11.70 15.05
CA ILE A 228 11.24 10.54 14.18
C ILE A 228 12.50 9.80 14.61
N CYS A 229 13.58 10.54 14.92
CA CYS A 229 14.83 9.92 15.39
C CYS A 229 14.65 9.16 16.72
N SER A 230 13.65 9.52 17.54
CA SER A 230 13.33 8.77 18.75
C SER A 230 12.60 7.46 18.43
N LEU A 231 11.63 7.49 17.51
CA LEU A 231 10.83 6.32 17.16
C LEU A 231 11.64 5.25 16.42
N ALA A 232 12.47 5.65 15.46
CA ALA A 232 13.34 4.73 14.72
C ALA A 232 14.36 4.03 15.64
N ARG A 233 14.89 4.75 16.65
CA ARG A 233 15.75 4.15 17.68
C ARG A 233 15.00 3.15 18.56
N GLN A 234 13.73 3.41 18.86
CA GLN A 234 12.91 2.52 19.68
C GLN A 234 12.54 1.22 18.96
N VAL A 235 12.21 1.27 17.66
CA VAL A 235 11.96 0.08 16.83
C VAL A 235 13.23 -0.76 16.70
N ASN A 236 14.37 -0.15 16.36
CA ASN A 236 15.64 -0.87 16.23
C ASN A 236 16.15 -1.49 17.54
N SER A 237 15.89 -0.85 18.69
CA SER A 237 16.26 -1.42 19.99
C SER A 237 15.50 -2.71 20.32
N ARG A 238 14.27 -2.86 19.82
CA ARG A 238 13.41 -4.02 20.11
C ARG A 238 13.69 -5.21 19.21
N LEU A 239 14.07 -4.98 17.96
CA LEU A 239 14.52 -6.05 17.06
C LEU A 239 15.80 -6.72 17.56
N LYS A 240 16.71 -5.95 18.19
CA LYS A 240 17.95 -6.49 18.78
C LYS A 240 17.74 -7.34 20.04
N LEU A 241 16.65 -7.13 20.79
CA LEU A 241 16.38 -7.86 22.03
C LEU A 241 15.74 -9.24 21.80
N ASN A 242 15.15 -9.49 20.63
CA ASN A 242 14.51 -10.76 20.30
C ASN A 242 15.42 -11.73 19.53
N GLY A 243 16.65 -11.33 19.17
CA GLY A 243 17.60 -12.14 18.39
C GLY A 243 18.67 -12.87 19.23
N GLY A 244 18.57 -12.88 20.56
CA GLY A 244 19.65 -13.35 21.45
C GLY A 244 19.20 -14.25 22.60
N GLN A 245 18.36 -15.25 22.35
CA GLN A 245 18.24 -16.38 23.27
C GLN A 245 18.95 -17.59 22.67
N ASP A 246 20.18 -17.81 23.14
CA ASP A 246 20.91 -19.06 22.98
C ASP A 246 20.05 -20.23 23.46
N LEU A 247 19.88 -21.23 22.59
CA LEU A 247 19.31 -22.52 22.96
C LEU A 247 20.29 -23.24 23.91
N PRO A 248 19.85 -23.77 25.05
CA PRO A 248 20.68 -24.68 25.82
C PRO A 248 20.88 -25.97 25.01
N VAL A 249 22.15 -26.39 24.91
CA VAL A 249 22.58 -27.68 24.36
C VAL A 249 22.06 -28.84 25.21
#